data_AF-A0A957Y935-F1
#
_entry.id   AF-A0A957Y935-F1
#
_cell.length_a   1.000
_cell.length_b   1.000
_cell.length_c   1.000
_cell.angle_alpha   90.00
_cell.angle_beta   90.00
_cell.angle_gamma   90.00
#
_symmetry.space_group_name_H-M   'P 1'
#
loop_
_entity.id
_entity.type
_entity.pdbx_description
1 polymer ?
#
loop_
_entity_poly.entity_id
_entity_poly.type
_entity_poly.pdbx_seq_one_letter_code
_entity_poly.pdbx_strand_id
1 'polypeptide(L)'
;MYYRPQEKRRSKFLTIVLYTLLLIMMGTLAFLLGIYTGYFNVEVPTLAERYAPTPTPTRSALLYISDGDLDFAEGKLKAAVEAYDKAIKIDPTIDVPYIRQSRILVYMRDTADALTQAEKAVLLNPTSPENLAYYCRALDWEGQYSAAYDACTCASEIDPTYAEAYAFLSEVFSDQGDWFSAREMAQQAIDTNFQSMDAHHNMGYAWEIQGRYADAIKFYENAITLAPKLAPNYISAGRAYYWQGDYETAEDRFKKAIKLSPYDPTGYYHLGRTYYTEGDFISAIDAFEQSVGVDPTFVSINPAGTSAWGYLGMTYYRRQNYESAIEFLPKAIDLAENKLLDRVREVQILTEIQTLTGPQYVPVLRGRFTKIDQADGAVISTQLQPVSYQSNLEENSLLSEGEGLTDEDQAIPSEDIEPEEEQLACVSAIVRSIQNQVIIPGLQNTELLTLTNSFSGTTGIATLDFADNSMTLVLNDVPQPKAAPYQVNVGLWPDRTESMGFVQPDGNQKISTQIQFDEKLVAPIDYYYTLGLSYANMDMCNEARPWLLEALDRDSSAYNPAWYGTRLCSISDTPPTPIPTFTPEPE
;
A
#
# COMPACT_ATOMS: atom_id res chain seq x y z
N MET A 1 -69.88 100.57 -68.68
CA MET A 1 -69.59 101.62 -67.68
C MET A 1 -69.05 100.93 -66.44
N TYR A 2 -67.80 101.25 -66.09
CA TYR A 2 -67.13 101.11 -64.79
C TYR A 2 -67.30 99.87 -63.89
N TYR A 3 -66.13 99.24 -63.74
CA TYR A 3 -65.58 98.40 -62.68
C TYR A 3 -66.09 98.62 -61.23
N ARG A 4 -66.34 97.51 -60.53
CA ARG A 4 -66.09 97.34 -59.08
C ARG A 4 -65.82 95.85 -58.79
N PRO A 5 -64.67 95.48 -58.20
CA PRO A 5 -64.37 94.10 -57.85
C PRO A 5 -65.07 93.72 -56.54
N GLN A 6 -65.70 92.54 -56.48
CA GLN A 6 -66.19 91.98 -55.22
C GLN A 6 -65.04 91.25 -54.51
N GLU A 7 -64.82 91.59 -53.24
CA GLU A 7 -63.83 90.96 -52.38
C GLU A 7 -64.13 89.47 -52.15
N LYS A 8 -63.12 88.62 -52.38
CA LYS A 8 -63.15 87.19 -52.02
C LYS A 8 -63.17 87.05 -50.50
N ARG A 9 -64.32 86.74 -49.91
CA ARG A 9 -64.40 86.14 -48.56
C ARG A 9 -63.72 84.77 -48.59
N ARG A 10 -62.42 84.70 -48.26
CA ARG A 10 -61.77 83.43 -47.93
C ARG A 10 -62.49 82.84 -46.73
N SER A 11 -63.07 81.66 -46.90
CA SER A 11 -63.78 80.92 -45.86
C SER A 11 -62.84 80.67 -44.68
N LYS A 12 -63.02 81.42 -43.58
CA LYS A 12 -62.29 81.18 -42.32
C LYS A 12 -62.46 79.74 -41.83
N PHE A 13 -63.58 79.10 -42.19
CA PHE A 13 -63.87 77.70 -41.87
C PHE A 13 -62.87 76.73 -42.53
N LEU A 14 -62.52 76.91 -43.80
CA LEU A 14 -61.56 76.02 -44.47
C LEU A 14 -60.16 76.16 -43.86
N THR A 15 -59.76 77.39 -43.49
CA THR A 15 -58.47 77.64 -42.83
C THR A 15 -58.43 77.03 -41.43
N ILE A 16 -59.52 77.14 -40.65
CA ILE A 16 -59.64 76.52 -39.32
C ILE A 16 -59.61 74.99 -39.43
N VAL A 17 -60.28 74.41 -40.44
CA VAL A 17 -60.26 72.96 -40.70
C VAL A 17 -58.86 72.48 -41.09
N LEU A 18 -58.13 73.25 -41.91
CA LEU A 18 -56.75 72.92 -42.26
C LEU A 18 -55.80 73.02 -41.05
N TYR A 19 -55.92 74.03 -40.21
CA TYR A 19 -55.09 74.14 -39.00
C TYR A 19 -55.43 73.07 -37.95
N THR A 20 -56.72 72.71 -37.81
CA THR A 20 -57.11 71.61 -36.90
C THR A 20 -56.61 70.25 -37.42
N LEU A 21 -56.70 69.98 -38.72
CA LEU A 21 -56.10 68.77 -39.31
C LEU A 21 -54.58 68.74 -39.16
N LEU A 22 -53.90 69.88 -39.31
CA LEU A 22 -52.45 69.98 -39.16
C LEU A 22 -52.02 69.79 -37.70
N LEU A 23 -52.79 70.31 -36.74
CA LEU A 23 -52.60 70.05 -35.31
C LEU A 23 -52.84 68.59 -34.93
N ILE A 24 -53.87 67.95 -35.50
CA ILE A 24 -54.12 66.51 -35.32
C ILE A 24 -52.95 65.71 -35.90
N MET A 25 -52.48 66.06 -37.09
CA MET A 25 -51.36 65.38 -37.75
C MET A 25 -50.06 65.51 -36.95
N MET A 26 -49.73 66.73 -36.46
CA MET A 26 -48.58 66.94 -35.58
C MET A 26 -48.73 66.21 -34.25
N GLY A 27 -49.93 66.18 -33.67
CA GLY A 27 -50.24 65.42 -32.47
C GLY A 27 -50.05 63.91 -32.66
N THR A 28 -50.53 63.37 -33.79
CA THR A 28 -50.32 61.95 -34.14
C THR A 28 -48.86 61.64 -34.42
N LEU A 29 -48.12 62.55 -35.06
CA LEU A 29 -46.70 62.36 -35.32
C LEU A 29 -45.90 62.40 -34.02
N ALA A 30 -46.20 63.33 -33.11
CA ALA A 30 -45.57 63.40 -31.79
C ALA A 30 -45.92 62.17 -30.93
N PHE A 31 -47.15 61.69 -31.00
CA PHE A 31 -47.58 60.47 -30.32
C PHE A 31 -46.87 59.22 -30.87
N LEU A 32 -46.76 59.09 -32.20
CA LEU A 32 -46.01 58.01 -32.84
C LEU A 32 -44.51 58.12 -32.58
N LEU A 33 -43.95 59.32 -32.52
CA LEU A 33 -42.55 59.54 -32.15
C LEU A 33 -42.31 59.18 -30.68
N GLY A 34 -43.25 59.51 -29.79
CA GLY A 34 -43.22 59.12 -28.38
C GLY A 34 -43.38 57.62 -28.16
N ILE A 35 -44.20 56.95 -28.97
CA ILE A 35 -44.23 55.48 -29.01
C ILE A 35 -42.90 54.95 -29.54
N TYR A 36 -42.37 55.49 -30.64
CA TYR A 36 -41.12 55.01 -31.24
C TYR A 36 -39.93 55.16 -30.27
N THR A 37 -39.75 56.32 -29.65
CA THR A 37 -38.70 56.52 -28.64
C THR A 37 -39.00 55.70 -27.38
N GLY A 38 -40.26 55.56 -26.97
CA GLY A 38 -40.66 54.73 -25.84
C GLY A 38 -40.49 53.22 -26.08
N TYR A 39 -40.60 52.74 -27.32
CA TYR A 39 -40.46 51.32 -27.67
C TYR A 39 -39.00 50.94 -27.94
N PHE A 40 -38.22 51.83 -28.54
CA PHE A 40 -36.82 51.57 -28.89
C PHE A 40 -35.80 52.04 -27.84
N ASN A 41 -36.16 52.96 -26.94
CA ASN A 41 -35.35 53.33 -25.78
C ASN A 41 -35.88 52.75 -24.47
N VAL A 42 -36.68 51.67 -24.51
CA VAL A 42 -36.63 50.74 -23.38
C VAL A 42 -35.23 50.15 -23.45
N GLU A 43 -34.31 50.72 -22.67
CA GLU A 43 -33.28 49.90 -22.05
C GLU A 43 -34.10 48.83 -21.33
N VAL A 44 -34.34 47.71 -22.01
CA VAL A 44 -34.65 46.48 -21.30
C VAL A 44 -33.43 46.39 -20.41
N PRO A 45 -33.56 46.58 -19.08
CA PRO A 45 -32.45 46.19 -18.25
C PRO A 45 -32.25 44.76 -18.71
N THR A 46 -31.06 44.43 -19.23
CA THR A 46 -30.67 43.03 -19.18
C THR A 46 -31.04 42.66 -17.76
N LEU A 47 -31.99 41.75 -17.59
CA LEU A 47 -32.34 41.20 -16.29
C LEU A 47 -31.00 40.61 -15.89
N ALA A 48 -30.17 41.41 -15.22
CA ALA A 48 -28.74 41.18 -15.07
C ALA A 48 -28.68 39.80 -14.50
N GLU A 49 -28.29 38.81 -15.32
CA GLU A 49 -28.73 37.41 -15.20
C GLU A 49 -28.99 37.11 -13.72
N ARG A 50 -30.23 37.32 -13.23
CA ARG A 50 -30.46 37.20 -11.77
C ARG A 50 -30.51 35.73 -11.37
N TYR A 51 -30.33 34.88 -12.38
CA TYR A 51 -29.92 33.50 -12.30
C TYR A 51 -28.66 33.32 -13.16
N ALA A 52 -27.61 34.12 -12.94
CA ALA A 52 -26.30 33.49 -12.91
C ALA A 52 -26.49 32.30 -11.97
N PRO A 53 -26.22 31.05 -12.39
CA PRO A 53 -26.30 29.94 -11.44
C PRO A 53 -25.55 30.44 -10.21
N THR A 54 -26.24 30.57 -9.07
CA THR A 54 -25.56 30.77 -7.79
C THR A 54 -24.43 29.77 -7.83
N PRO A 55 -23.14 30.17 -7.72
CA PRO A 55 -22.04 29.24 -7.84
C PRO A 55 -22.45 28.03 -7.04
N THR A 56 -22.69 26.89 -7.70
CA THR A 56 -23.12 25.69 -7.00
C THR A 56 -22.13 25.57 -5.86
N PRO A 57 -22.56 25.60 -4.58
CA PRO A 57 -21.61 25.76 -3.48
C PRO A 57 -20.48 24.78 -3.72
N THR A 58 -19.28 25.30 -3.96
CA THR A 58 -18.13 24.44 -4.23
C THR A 58 -18.02 23.55 -3.01
N ARG A 59 -18.31 22.26 -3.19
CA ARG A 59 -18.37 21.32 -2.06
C ARG A 59 -17.05 21.43 -1.30
N SER A 60 -17.11 21.53 0.02
CA SER A 60 -15.92 21.61 0.86
C SER A 60 -15.19 20.26 0.90
N ALA A 61 -13.92 20.26 1.26
CA ALA A 61 -13.16 19.04 1.51
C ALA A 61 -13.87 18.12 2.52
N LEU A 62 -14.42 18.69 3.59
CA LEU A 62 -15.19 17.95 4.61
C LEU A 62 -16.40 17.18 4.04
N LEU A 63 -17.10 17.72 3.04
CA LEU A 63 -18.21 17.00 2.41
C LEU A 63 -17.71 15.82 1.58
N TYR A 64 -16.57 15.93 0.93
CA TYR A 64 -15.96 14.80 0.20
C TYR A 64 -15.35 13.76 1.14
N ILE A 65 -14.82 14.16 2.29
CA ILE A 65 -14.42 13.23 3.36
C ILE A 65 -15.64 12.42 3.83
N SER A 66 -16.76 13.11 4.12
CA SER A 66 -17.99 12.43 4.51
C SER A 66 -18.54 11.48 3.44
N ASP A 67 -18.43 11.84 2.15
CA ASP A 67 -18.79 10.91 1.07
C ASP A 67 -17.90 9.67 1.08
N GLY A 68 -16.59 9.87 1.27
CA GLY A 68 -15.63 8.78 1.36
C GLY A 68 -15.93 7.83 2.51
N ASP A 69 -16.26 8.36 3.69
CA ASP A 69 -16.62 7.56 4.86
C ASP A 69 -17.92 6.76 4.63
N LEU A 70 -18.90 7.36 3.94
CA LEU A 70 -20.15 6.69 3.57
C LEU A 70 -19.91 5.58 2.53
N ASP A 71 -19.13 5.86 1.50
CA ASP A 71 -18.77 4.86 0.49
C ASP A 71 -17.97 3.71 1.11
N PHE A 72 -17.06 3.99 2.05
CA PHE A 72 -16.35 2.97 2.82
C PHE A 72 -17.30 2.10 3.65
N ALA A 73 -18.23 2.72 4.40
CA ALA A 73 -19.25 2.00 5.16
C ALA A 73 -20.17 1.16 4.25
N GLU A 74 -20.33 1.57 3.00
CA GLU A 74 -21.04 0.81 1.97
C GLU A 74 -20.21 -0.27 1.27
N GLY A 75 -18.94 -0.44 1.64
CA GLY A 75 -18.00 -1.38 1.03
C GLY A 75 -17.51 -0.95 -0.37
N LYS A 76 -17.80 0.28 -0.79
CA LYS A 76 -17.41 0.84 -2.09
C LYS A 76 -16.01 1.44 -2.02
N LEU A 77 -15.01 0.59 -1.80
CA LEU A 77 -13.62 1.00 -1.52
C LEU A 77 -13.06 1.97 -2.57
N LYS A 78 -13.24 1.68 -3.87
CA LYS A 78 -12.77 2.55 -4.94
C LYS A 78 -13.46 3.92 -4.96
N ALA A 79 -14.76 3.97 -4.74
CA ALA A 79 -15.51 5.22 -4.71
C ALA A 79 -15.09 6.09 -3.51
N ALA A 80 -14.81 5.45 -2.38
CA ALA A 80 -14.28 6.12 -1.19
C ALA A 80 -12.92 6.77 -1.46
N VAL A 81 -11.99 6.05 -2.10
CA VAL A 81 -10.69 6.59 -2.55
C VAL A 81 -10.89 7.80 -3.47
N GLU A 82 -11.77 7.70 -4.48
CA GLU A 82 -12.07 8.80 -5.40
C GLU A 82 -12.69 10.03 -4.71
N ALA A 83 -13.41 9.83 -3.59
CA ALA A 83 -13.95 10.91 -2.77
C ALA A 83 -12.84 11.59 -1.95
N TYR A 84 -11.95 10.82 -1.32
CA TYR A 84 -10.80 11.37 -0.59
C TYR A 84 -9.83 12.10 -1.52
N ASP A 85 -9.60 11.63 -2.75
CA ASP A 85 -8.80 12.34 -3.76
C ASP A 85 -9.37 13.75 -4.07
N LYS A 86 -10.71 13.87 -4.13
CA LYS A 86 -11.37 15.17 -4.32
C LYS A 86 -11.19 16.07 -3.10
N ALA A 87 -11.22 15.51 -1.88
CA ALA A 87 -10.96 16.25 -0.66
C ALA A 87 -9.52 16.79 -0.63
N ILE A 88 -8.54 15.94 -0.92
CA ILE A 88 -7.10 16.28 -1.01
C ILE A 88 -6.86 17.39 -2.03
N LYS A 89 -7.51 17.31 -3.20
CA LYS A 89 -7.38 18.33 -4.25
C LYS A 89 -7.91 19.71 -3.82
N ILE A 90 -8.90 19.74 -2.93
CA ILE A 90 -9.50 20.99 -2.43
C ILE A 90 -8.67 21.57 -1.30
N ASP A 91 -8.24 20.72 -0.36
CA ASP A 91 -7.41 21.12 0.77
C ASP A 91 -6.38 20.02 1.08
N PRO A 92 -5.13 20.17 0.60
CA PRO A 92 -4.07 19.18 0.81
C PRO A 92 -3.44 19.27 2.21
N THR A 93 -3.90 20.17 3.08
CA THR A 93 -3.36 20.34 4.43
C THR A 93 -4.10 19.50 5.49
N ILE A 94 -5.20 18.86 5.10
CA ILE A 94 -5.99 17.98 5.97
C ILE A 94 -5.40 16.56 5.90
N ASP A 95 -5.00 16.01 7.04
CA ASP A 95 -4.46 14.66 7.23
C ASP A 95 -5.49 13.54 7.01
N VAL A 96 -6.72 13.74 7.50
CA VAL A 96 -7.82 12.76 7.48
C VAL A 96 -8.02 12.02 6.14
N PRO A 97 -8.15 12.69 4.97
CA PRO A 97 -8.37 11.96 3.72
C PRO A 97 -7.17 11.07 3.34
N TYR A 98 -5.94 11.46 3.68
CA TYR A 98 -4.76 10.64 3.42
C TYR A 98 -4.76 9.37 4.27
N ILE A 99 -5.04 9.46 5.58
CA ILE A 99 -5.03 8.29 6.45
C ILE A 99 -6.20 7.34 6.17
N ARG A 100 -7.37 7.89 5.82
CA ARG A 100 -8.54 7.10 5.41
C ARG A 100 -8.29 6.40 4.07
N GLN A 101 -7.64 7.07 3.12
CA GLN A 101 -7.20 6.46 1.88
C GLN A 101 -6.19 5.33 2.14
N SER A 102 -5.20 5.55 3.02
CA SER A 102 -4.22 4.53 3.42
C SER A 102 -4.90 3.26 3.94
N ARG A 103 -5.85 3.38 4.88
CA ARG A 103 -6.64 2.24 5.38
C ARG A 103 -7.28 1.43 4.26
N ILE A 104 -7.86 2.10 3.27
CA ILE A 104 -8.55 1.44 2.16
C ILE A 104 -7.57 0.77 1.21
N LEU A 105 -6.46 1.44 0.92
CA LEU A 105 -5.40 0.92 0.05
C LEU A 105 -4.81 -0.38 0.63
N VAL A 106 -4.65 -0.51 1.95
CA VAL A 106 -4.30 -1.79 2.60
C VAL A 106 -5.30 -2.89 2.26
N TYR A 107 -6.62 -2.64 2.37
CA TYR A 107 -7.64 -3.64 1.98
C TYR A 107 -7.63 -3.95 0.49
N MET A 108 -7.21 -3.01 -0.35
CA MET A 108 -7.04 -3.19 -1.80
C MET A 108 -5.69 -3.84 -2.17
N ARG A 109 -4.84 -4.16 -1.18
CA ARG A 109 -3.47 -4.68 -1.34
C ARG A 109 -2.53 -3.73 -2.09
N ASP A 110 -2.82 -2.44 -2.03
CA ASP A 110 -1.97 -1.39 -2.56
C ASP A 110 -1.08 -0.80 -1.45
N THR A 111 -0.21 -1.64 -0.90
CA THR A 111 0.51 -1.38 0.36
C THR A 111 1.53 -0.25 0.24
N ALA A 112 2.20 -0.12 -0.91
CA ALA A 112 3.16 0.94 -1.18
C ALA A 112 2.50 2.33 -1.23
N ASP A 113 1.35 2.44 -1.91
CA ASP A 113 0.57 3.67 -1.93
C ASP A 113 -0.05 3.92 -0.56
N ALA A 114 -0.51 2.89 0.14
CA ALA A 114 -1.02 3.01 1.50
C ALA A 114 0.02 3.63 2.45
N LEU A 115 1.27 3.16 2.39
CA LEU A 115 2.37 3.69 3.17
C LEU A 115 2.64 5.15 2.81
N THR A 116 2.68 5.46 1.52
CA THR A 116 2.89 6.83 1.03
C THR A 116 1.83 7.80 1.55
N GLN A 117 0.54 7.41 1.56
CA GLN A 117 -0.51 8.28 2.10
C GLN A 117 -0.44 8.38 3.63
N ALA A 118 -0.11 7.30 4.33
CA ALA A 118 0.07 7.33 5.78
C ALA A 118 1.23 8.25 6.20
N GLU A 119 2.37 8.19 5.50
CA GLU A 119 3.50 9.10 5.73
C GLU A 119 3.09 10.57 5.60
N LYS A 120 2.31 10.92 4.56
CA LYS A 120 1.77 12.27 4.41
C LYS A 120 0.85 12.67 5.56
N ALA A 121 -0.04 11.78 5.98
CA ALA A 121 -0.94 12.05 7.10
C ALA A 121 -0.17 12.30 8.41
N VAL A 122 0.84 11.48 8.71
CA VAL A 122 1.71 11.65 9.88
C VAL A 122 2.48 12.96 9.79
N LEU A 123 3.01 13.35 8.63
CA LEU A 123 3.70 14.64 8.49
C LEU A 123 2.79 15.85 8.69
N LEU A 124 1.51 15.75 8.33
CA LEU A 124 0.52 16.82 8.53
C LEU A 124 0.05 16.92 9.98
N ASN A 125 -0.09 15.79 10.67
CA ASN A 125 -0.55 15.71 12.04
C ASN A 125 0.12 14.52 12.77
N PRO A 126 1.32 14.74 13.32
CA PRO A 126 2.18 13.66 13.82
C PRO A 126 1.79 13.17 15.23
N THR A 127 0.96 13.93 15.94
CA THR A 127 0.43 13.59 17.28
C THR A 127 -0.91 12.86 17.22
N SER A 128 -1.42 12.54 16.02
CA SER A 128 -2.68 11.80 15.87
C SER A 128 -2.45 10.31 16.10
N PRO A 129 -3.06 9.69 17.13
CA PRO A 129 -2.97 8.24 17.36
C PRO A 129 -3.56 7.46 16.17
N GLU A 130 -4.57 8.02 15.50
CA GLU A 130 -5.14 7.46 14.28
C GLU A 130 -4.10 7.41 13.15
N ASN A 131 -3.39 8.52 12.90
CA ASN A 131 -2.37 8.57 11.83
C ASN A 131 -1.24 7.58 12.09
N LEU A 132 -0.77 7.50 13.34
CA LEU A 132 0.31 6.59 13.72
C LEU A 132 -0.12 5.12 13.66
N ALA A 133 -1.34 4.78 14.09
CA ALA A 133 -1.82 3.40 14.04
C ALA A 133 -2.02 2.89 12.61
N TYR A 134 -2.63 3.68 11.71
CA TYR A 134 -2.76 3.27 10.31
C TYR A 134 -1.44 3.36 9.54
N TYR A 135 -0.50 4.23 9.96
CA TYR A 135 0.88 4.19 9.47
C TYR A 135 1.59 2.91 9.89
N CYS A 136 1.47 2.50 11.15
CA CYS A 136 1.93 1.19 11.63
C CYS A 136 1.37 0.05 10.77
N ARG A 137 0.06 0.03 10.54
CA ARG A 137 -0.56 -0.99 9.70
C ARG A 137 -0.05 -0.98 8.26
N ALA A 138 0.16 0.20 7.67
CA ALA A 138 0.72 0.30 6.33
C ALA A 138 2.17 -0.20 6.27
N LEU A 139 2.98 0.09 7.29
CA LEU A 139 4.34 -0.44 7.44
C LEU A 139 4.35 -1.96 7.58
N ASP A 140 3.45 -2.51 8.39
CA ASP A 140 3.30 -3.96 8.63
C ASP A 140 3.00 -4.71 7.33
N TRP A 141 2.00 -4.23 6.57
CA TRP A 141 1.67 -4.80 5.26
C TRP A 141 2.78 -4.59 4.22
N GLU A 142 3.61 -3.57 4.38
CA GLU A 142 4.83 -3.35 3.60
C GLU A 142 6.04 -4.11 4.18
N GLY A 143 5.83 -5.02 5.14
CA GLY A 143 6.82 -5.90 5.77
C GLY A 143 7.89 -5.19 6.59
N GLN A 144 7.63 -3.94 6.99
CA GLN A 144 8.49 -3.13 7.85
C GLN A 144 8.06 -3.27 9.32
N TYR A 145 8.11 -4.48 9.83
CA TYR A 145 7.58 -4.86 11.15
C TYR A 145 8.24 -4.09 12.31
N SER A 146 9.54 -3.84 12.25
CA SER A 146 10.22 -3.06 13.30
C SER A 146 9.70 -1.63 13.36
N ALA A 147 9.58 -0.96 12.21
CA ALA A 147 9.04 0.38 12.15
C ALA A 147 7.54 0.41 12.50
N ALA A 148 6.80 -0.64 12.12
CA ALA A 148 5.39 -0.79 12.45
C ALA A 148 5.19 -0.88 13.97
N TYR A 149 6.00 -1.70 14.65
CA TYR A 149 6.01 -1.82 16.11
C TYR A 149 6.20 -0.46 16.79
N ASP A 150 7.21 0.31 16.37
CA ASP A 150 7.49 1.64 16.92
C ASP A 150 6.30 2.60 16.74
N ALA A 151 5.69 2.59 15.56
CA ALA A 151 4.54 3.45 15.25
C ALA A 151 3.28 3.10 16.04
N CYS A 152 2.94 1.81 16.17
CA CYS A 152 1.79 1.36 16.95
C CYS A 152 1.99 1.60 18.46
N THR A 153 3.21 1.37 18.95
CA THR A 153 3.56 1.64 20.36
C THR A 153 3.38 3.12 20.66
N CYS A 154 3.96 3.99 19.81
CA CYS A 154 3.81 5.44 19.94
C CYS A 154 2.33 5.88 19.87
N ALA A 155 1.52 5.28 18.98
CA ALA A 155 0.08 5.55 18.93
C ALA A 155 -0.63 5.21 20.26
N SER A 156 -0.28 4.07 20.87
CA SER A 156 -0.85 3.64 22.15
C SER A 156 -0.36 4.45 23.36
N GLU A 157 0.83 5.05 23.28
CA GLU A 157 1.37 5.95 24.30
C GLU A 157 0.68 7.32 24.26
N ILE A 158 0.40 7.83 23.06
CA ILE A 158 -0.35 9.10 22.87
C ILE A 158 -1.79 8.96 23.35
N ASP A 159 -2.47 7.88 22.95
CA ASP A 159 -3.84 7.60 23.38
C ASP A 159 -4.00 6.11 23.76
N PRO A 160 -3.87 5.78 25.06
CA PRO A 160 -4.11 4.44 25.57
C PRO A 160 -5.55 3.94 25.41
N THR A 161 -6.48 4.81 24.99
CA THR A 161 -7.88 4.46 24.72
C THR A 161 -8.16 4.24 23.23
N TYR A 162 -7.15 4.36 22.37
CA TYR A 162 -7.26 4.12 20.94
C TYR A 162 -7.06 2.63 20.60
N ALA A 163 -8.17 1.90 20.51
CA ALA A 163 -8.16 0.44 20.36
C ALA A 163 -7.41 -0.07 19.11
N GLU A 164 -7.48 0.66 18.01
CA GLU A 164 -6.84 0.29 16.75
C GLU A 164 -5.30 0.24 16.86
N ALA A 165 -4.68 1.02 17.77
CA ALA A 165 -3.24 0.92 18.03
C ALA A 165 -2.87 -0.48 18.55
N TYR A 166 -3.61 -1.01 19.53
CA TYR A 166 -3.40 -2.36 20.05
C TYR A 166 -3.81 -3.44 19.04
N ALA A 167 -4.85 -3.19 18.24
CA ALA A 167 -5.30 -4.14 17.22
C ALA A 167 -4.22 -4.34 16.15
N PHE A 168 -3.61 -3.26 15.65
CA PHE A 168 -2.54 -3.35 14.65
C PHE A 168 -1.21 -3.78 15.26
N LEU A 169 -0.94 -3.48 16.54
CA LEU A 169 0.19 -4.08 17.25
C LEU A 169 0.07 -5.60 17.37
N SER A 170 -1.16 -6.12 17.56
CA SER A 170 -1.43 -7.56 17.47
C SER A 170 -1.17 -8.12 16.07
N GLU A 171 -1.48 -7.36 15.01
CA GLU A 171 -1.19 -7.75 13.62
C GLU A 171 0.32 -7.90 13.41
N VAL A 172 1.11 -6.91 13.84
CA VAL A 172 2.58 -6.94 13.80
C VAL A 172 3.16 -8.15 14.53
N PHE A 173 2.72 -8.42 15.77
CA PHE A 173 3.18 -9.60 16.50
C PHE A 173 2.77 -10.92 15.85
N SER A 174 1.59 -10.94 15.22
CA SER A 174 1.13 -12.10 14.46
C SER A 174 2.05 -12.35 13.27
N ASP A 175 2.35 -11.33 12.47
CA ASP A 175 3.17 -11.51 11.27
C ASP A 175 4.64 -11.85 11.59
N GLN A 176 5.12 -11.50 12.79
CA GLN A 176 6.40 -11.95 13.33
C GLN A 176 6.38 -13.37 13.93
N GLY A 177 5.21 -13.98 14.11
CA GLY A 177 5.04 -15.30 14.72
C GLY A 177 5.02 -15.30 16.25
N ASP A 178 5.00 -14.14 16.92
CA ASP A 178 4.80 -14.03 18.37
C ASP A 178 3.31 -14.06 18.71
N TRP A 179 2.74 -15.26 18.61
CA TRP A 179 1.32 -15.48 18.84
C TRP A 179 0.87 -15.19 20.29
N PHE A 180 1.81 -15.16 21.26
CA PHE A 180 1.49 -14.85 22.65
C PHE A 180 1.22 -13.35 22.81
N SER A 181 2.18 -12.52 22.40
CA SER A 181 2.05 -11.05 22.44
C SER A 181 0.91 -10.57 21.54
N ALA A 182 0.70 -11.21 20.38
CA ALA A 182 -0.44 -10.92 19.51
C ALA A 182 -1.79 -11.02 20.25
N ARG A 183 -2.05 -12.14 20.94
CA ARG A 183 -3.30 -12.30 21.69
C ARG A 183 -3.46 -11.32 22.84
N GLU A 184 -2.38 -10.97 23.51
CA GLU A 184 -2.43 -9.99 24.60
C GLU A 184 -2.86 -8.63 24.06
N MET A 185 -2.25 -8.16 22.97
CA MET A 185 -2.58 -6.89 22.35
C MET A 185 -3.98 -6.90 21.71
N ALA A 186 -4.39 -8.00 21.07
CA ALA A 186 -5.74 -8.13 20.54
C ALA A 186 -6.80 -8.12 21.65
N GLN A 187 -6.53 -8.76 22.79
CA GLN A 187 -7.43 -8.72 23.94
C GLN A 187 -7.50 -7.31 24.51
N GLN A 188 -6.37 -6.61 24.65
CA GLN A 188 -6.32 -5.21 25.06
C GLN A 188 -7.16 -4.33 24.10
N ALA A 189 -7.06 -4.53 22.79
CA ALA A 189 -7.87 -3.81 21.80
C ALA A 189 -9.38 -4.01 22.02
N ILE A 190 -9.82 -5.24 22.30
CA ILE A 190 -11.21 -5.57 22.60
C ILE A 190 -11.68 -4.95 23.92
N ASP A 191 -10.84 -5.00 24.95
CA ASP A 191 -11.14 -4.44 26.26
C ASP A 191 -11.26 -2.91 26.20
N THR A 192 -10.44 -2.26 25.36
CA THR A 192 -10.50 -0.83 25.08
C THR A 192 -11.74 -0.44 24.28
N ASN A 193 -12.04 -1.14 23.18
CA ASN A 193 -13.25 -0.91 22.39
C ASN A 193 -13.80 -2.18 21.74
N PHE A 194 -14.75 -2.81 22.41
CA PHE A 194 -15.43 -4.00 21.90
C PHE A 194 -16.28 -3.77 20.63
N GLN A 195 -16.51 -2.51 20.22
CA GLN A 195 -17.19 -2.17 18.97
C GLN A 195 -16.22 -1.90 17.81
N SER A 196 -14.91 -1.98 18.05
CA SER A 196 -13.92 -1.87 16.97
C SER A 196 -13.92 -3.14 16.13
N MET A 197 -14.21 -2.98 14.84
CA MET A 197 -14.17 -4.09 13.88
C MET A 197 -12.73 -4.62 13.71
N ASP A 198 -11.74 -3.73 13.68
CA ASP A 198 -10.33 -4.11 13.54
C ASP A 198 -9.82 -4.85 14.80
N ALA A 199 -10.32 -4.52 16.00
CA ALA A 199 -10.01 -5.29 17.21
C ALA A 199 -10.54 -6.74 17.15
N HIS A 200 -11.78 -6.93 16.71
CA HIS A 200 -12.33 -8.29 16.50
C HIS A 200 -11.61 -9.03 15.37
N HIS A 201 -11.28 -8.35 14.28
CA HIS A 201 -10.51 -8.96 13.20
C HIS A 201 -9.16 -9.48 13.70
N ASN A 202 -8.40 -8.64 14.41
CA ASN A 202 -7.07 -8.99 14.87
C ASN A 202 -7.08 -10.03 16.00
N MET A 203 -8.10 -10.06 16.86
CA MET A 203 -8.30 -11.19 17.77
C MET A 203 -8.59 -12.50 17.04
N GLY A 204 -9.39 -12.45 15.97
CA GLY A 204 -9.59 -13.59 15.09
C GLY A 204 -8.29 -14.08 14.48
N TYR A 205 -7.46 -13.15 13.99
CA TYR A 205 -6.15 -13.46 13.39
C TYR A 205 -5.19 -14.09 14.41
N ALA A 206 -5.11 -13.50 15.61
CA ALA A 206 -4.32 -14.01 16.72
C ALA A 206 -4.65 -15.47 17.10
N TRP A 207 -5.90 -15.91 16.91
CA TRP A 207 -6.32 -17.30 17.08
C TRP A 207 -6.10 -18.18 15.84
N GLU A 208 -6.32 -17.65 14.63
CA GLU A 208 -6.14 -18.37 13.36
C GLU A 208 -4.72 -18.91 13.25
N ILE A 209 -3.73 -18.06 13.52
CA ILE A 209 -2.31 -18.38 13.45
C ILE A 209 -1.83 -19.41 14.48
N GLN A 210 -2.57 -19.57 15.59
CA GLN A 210 -2.34 -20.64 16.57
C GLN A 210 -3.02 -21.97 16.18
N GLY A 211 -3.70 -22.02 15.03
CA GLY A 211 -4.51 -23.15 14.61
C GLY A 211 -5.82 -23.30 15.39
N ARG A 212 -6.23 -22.28 16.14
CA ARG A 212 -7.45 -22.28 16.97
C ARG A 212 -8.63 -21.71 16.17
N TYR A 213 -8.96 -22.39 15.07
CA TYR A 213 -9.92 -21.90 14.08
C TYR A 213 -11.34 -21.66 14.62
N ALA A 214 -11.82 -22.51 15.54
CA ALA A 214 -13.14 -22.33 16.15
C ALA A 214 -13.24 -21.03 16.97
N ASP A 215 -12.17 -20.64 17.66
CA ASP A 215 -12.11 -19.37 18.39
C ASP A 215 -11.97 -18.20 17.41
N ALA A 216 -11.13 -18.34 16.38
CA ALA A 216 -10.94 -17.33 15.34
C ALA A 216 -12.27 -16.97 14.65
N ILE A 217 -13.07 -17.98 14.28
CA ILE A 217 -14.39 -17.81 13.65
C ILE A 217 -15.31 -16.92 14.48
N LYS A 218 -15.37 -17.10 15.80
CA LYS A 218 -16.21 -16.28 16.68
C LYS A 218 -15.90 -14.79 16.53
N PHE A 219 -14.61 -14.43 16.51
CA PHE A 219 -14.18 -13.06 16.41
C PHE A 219 -14.32 -12.50 14.98
N TYR A 220 -14.04 -13.29 13.96
CA TYR A 220 -14.31 -12.87 12.57
C TYR A 220 -15.80 -12.63 12.30
N GLU A 221 -16.71 -13.45 12.84
CA GLU A 221 -18.15 -13.24 12.71
C GLU A 221 -18.63 -11.97 13.45
N ASN A 222 -17.99 -11.61 14.57
CA ASN A 222 -18.23 -10.31 15.21
C ASN A 222 -17.74 -9.15 14.34
N ALA A 223 -16.55 -9.26 13.73
CA ALA A 223 -16.04 -8.26 12.80
C ALA A 223 -16.96 -8.09 11.56
N ILE A 224 -17.52 -9.19 11.04
CA ILE A 224 -18.54 -9.17 9.98
C ILE A 224 -19.81 -8.47 10.46
N THR A 225 -20.25 -8.72 11.69
CA THR A 225 -21.45 -8.07 12.25
C THR A 225 -21.27 -6.55 12.35
N LEU A 226 -20.07 -6.09 12.72
CA LEU A 226 -19.73 -4.67 12.83
C LEU A 226 -19.55 -4.00 11.46
N ALA A 227 -18.98 -4.70 10.47
CA ALA A 227 -18.80 -4.20 9.10
C ALA A 227 -19.21 -5.22 8.03
N PRO A 228 -20.53 -5.41 7.80
CA PRO A 228 -21.05 -6.51 6.98
C PRO A 228 -20.80 -6.37 5.47
N LYS A 229 -20.22 -5.25 5.04
CA LYS A 229 -19.92 -4.95 3.63
C LYS A 229 -18.41 -4.96 3.32
N LEU A 230 -17.56 -5.31 4.29
CA LEU A 230 -16.12 -5.47 4.06
C LEU A 230 -15.79 -6.92 3.69
N ALA A 231 -15.38 -7.13 2.44
CA ALA A 231 -15.01 -8.45 1.92
C ALA A 231 -13.87 -9.15 2.70
N PRO A 232 -12.82 -8.46 3.18
CA PRO A 232 -11.71 -9.12 3.89
C PRO A 232 -12.14 -9.93 5.12
N ASN A 233 -13.14 -9.48 5.86
CA ASN A 233 -13.64 -10.21 7.04
C ASN A 233 -14.30 -11.55 6.66
N TYR A 234 -15.02 -11.59 5.53
CA TYR A 234 -15.58 -12.84 5.00
C TYR A 234 -14.49 -13.78 4.49
N ILE A 235 -13.42 -13.25 3.90
CA ILE A 235 -12.27 -14.06 3.48
C ILE A 235 -11.63 -14.70 4.71
N SER A 236 -11.34 -13.93 5.77
CA SER A 236 -10.74 -14.48 6.99
C SER A 236 -11.62 -15.51 7.69
N ALA A 237 -12.92 -15.24 7.82
CA ALA A 237 -13.88 -16.24 8.32
C ALA A 237 -13.89 -17.52 7.46
N GLY A 238 -13.96 -17.37 6.14
CA GLY A 238 -13.95 -18.50 5.20
C GLY A 238 -12.68 -19.35 5.31
N ARG A 239 -11.50 -18.72 5.46
CA ARG A 239 -10.24 -19.44 5.70
C ARG A 239 -10.28 -20.25 6.99
N ALA A 240 -10.78 -19.66 8.07
CA ALA A 240 -10.90 -20.35 9.35
C ALA A 240 -11.87 -21.54 9.27
N TYR A 241 -13.03 -21.39 8.61
CA TYR A 241 -13.96 -22.50 8.34
C TYR A 241 -13.33 -23.59 7.48
N TYR A 242 -12.59 -23.22 6.43
CA TYR A 242 -11.86 -24.16 5.57
C TYR A 242 -10.88 -25.01 6.38
N TRP A 243 -10.08 -24.39 7.25
CA TRP A 243 -9.12 -25.12 8.07
C TRP A 243 -9.77 -25.94 9.19
N GLN A 244 -10.97 -25.55 9.64
CA GLN A 244 -11.79 -26.36 10.53
C GLN A 244 -12.42 -27.58 9.81
N GLY A 245 -12.44 -27.59 8.47
CA GLY A 245 -13.05 -28.64 7.65
C GLY A 245 -14.53 -28.42 7.34
N ASP A 246 -15.09 -27.25 7.66
CA ASP A 246 -16.46 -26.85 7.29
C ASP A 246 -16.43 -26.15 5.92
N TYR A 247 -16.29 -26.96 4.86
CA TYR A 247 -16.13 -26.46 3.50
C TYR A 247 -17.39 -25.79 2.95
N GLU A 248 -18.59 -26.25 3.34
CA GLU A 248 -19.86 -25.64 2.93
C GLU A 248 -19.97 -24.19 3.44
N THR A 249 -19.65 -23.95 4.71
CA THR A 249 -19.66 -22.58 5.26
C THR A 249 -18.52 -21.75 4.70
N ALA A 250 -17.33 -22.33 4.49
CA ALA A 250 -16.22 -21.64 3.83
C ALA A 250 -16.60 -21.14 2.43
N GLU A 251 -17.26 -21.99 1.64
CA GLU A 251 -17.79 -21.67 0.31
C GLU A 251 -18.76 -20.48 0.35
N ASP A 252 -19.73 -20.47 1.26
CA ASP A 252 -20.67 -19.35 1.45
C ASP A 252 -19.92 -18.04 1.75
N ARG A 253 -18.95 -18.08 2.67
CA ARG A 253 -18.16 -16.92 3.05
C ARG A 253 -17.32 -16.40 1.89
N PHE A 254 -16.66 -17.25 1.12
CA PHE A 254 -15.90 -16.82 -0.06
C PHE A 254 -16.80 -16.28 -1.18
N LYS A 255 -17.96 -16.90 -1.46
CA LYS A 255 -18.94 -16.37 -2.43
C LYS A 255 -19.46 -14.99 -2.00
N LYS A 256 -19.67 -14.79 -0.70
CA LYS A 256 -20.05 -13.49 -0.15
C LYS A 256 -18.96 -12.44 -0.33
N ALA A 257 -17.69 -12.81 -0.08
CA ALA A 257 -16.54 -11.93 -0.33
C ALA A 257 -16.44 -11.54 -1.82
N ILE A 258 -16.54 -12.50 -2.74
CA ILE A 258 -16.53 -12.27 -4.19
C ILE A 258 -17.63 -11.30 -4.62
N LYS A 259 -18.84 -11.45 -4.05
CA LYS A 259 -19.96 -10.54 -4.36
C LYS A 259 -19.69 -9.10 -3.92
N LEU A 260 -18.96 -8.92 -2.82
CA LEU A 260 -18.60 -7.60 -2.28
C LEU A 260 -17.40 -6.99 -3.00
N SER A 261 -16.41 -7.81 -3.39
CA SER A 261 -15.20 -7.40 -4.10
C SER A 261 -14.93 -8.33 -5.29
N PRO A 262 -15.63 -8.15 -6.42
CA PRO A 262 -15.50 -9.04 -7.59
C PRO A 262 -14.18 -8.88 -8.35
N TYR A 263 -13.40 -7.84 -8.02
CA TYR A 263 -12.08 -7.54 -8.60
C TYR A 263 -10.92 -7.86 -7.64
N ASP A 264 -11.19 -8.54 -6.53
CA ASP A 264 -10.16 -9.10 -5.65
C ASP A 264 -9.97 -10.60 -5.99
N PRO A 265 -8.78 -11.03 -6.43
CA PRO A 265 -8.50 -12.42 -6.78
C PRO A 265 -8.58 -13.38 -5.58
N THR A 266 -8.46 -12.86 -4.35
CA THR A 266 -8.33 -13.64 -3.10
C THR A 266 -9.56 -14.52 -2.85
N GLY A 267 -10.77 -13.99 -3.06
CA GLY A 267 -12.01 -14.74 -2.86
C GLY A 267 -12.13 -15.93 -3.80
N TYR A 268 -11.82 -15.73 -5.09
CA TYR A 268 -11.81 -16.79 -6.10
C TYR A 268 -10.75 -17.85 -5.83
N TYR A 269 -9.54 -17.44 -5.42
CA TYR A 269 -8.46 -18.35 -5.05
C TYR A 269 -8.86 -19.29 -3.91
N HIS A 270 -9.41 -18.76 -2.81
CA HIS A 270 -9.81 -19.60 -1.68
C HIS A 270 -11.04 -20.45 -1.99
N LEU A 271 -11.96 -19.96 -2.81
CA LEU A 271 -13.06 -20.78 -3.32
C LEU A 271 -12.56 -21.97 -4.16
N GLY A 272 -11.61 -21.74 -5.06
CA GLY A 272 -10.99 -22.80 -5.85
C GLY A 272 -10.26 -23.83 -4.99
N ARG A 273 -9.56 -23.38 -3.92
CA ARG A 273 -8.92 -24.28 -2.95
C ARG A 273 -9.94 -25.12 -2.19
N THR A 274 -11.09 -24.55 -1.84
CA THR A 274 -12.17 -25.27 -1.18
C THR A 274 -12.66 -26.42 -2.06
N TYR A 275 -13.02 -26.12 -3.32
CA TYR A 275 -13.43 -27.13 -4.29
C TYR A 275 -12.34 -28.18 -4.60
N TYR A 276 -11.08 -27.76 -4.70
CA TYR A 276 -9.96 -28.68 -4.93
C TYR A 276 -9.83 -29.71 -3.80
N THR A 277 -9.98 -29.26 -2.55
CA THR A 277 -9.90 -30.11 -1.36
C THR A 277 -11.10 -31.06 -1.26
N GLU A 278 -12.30 -30.61 -1.65
CA GLU A 278 -13.50 -31.46 -1.74
C GLU A 278 -13.46 -32.43 -2.93
N GLY A 279 -12.54 -32.24 -3.88
CA GLY A 279 -12.41 -33.05 -5.08
C GLY A 279 -13.33 -32.63 -6.23
N ASP A 280 -14.05 -31.51 -6.10
CA ASP A 280 -14.76 -30.88 -7.21
C ASP A 280 -13.79 -30.11 -8.11
N PHE A 281 -13.02 -30.88 -8.87
CA PHE A 281 -11.99 -30.32 -9.74
C PHE A 281 -12.53 -29.47 -10.89
N ILE A 282 -13.82 -29.57 -11.24
CA ILE A 282 -14.41 -28.74 -12.30
C ILE A 282 -14.64 -27.34 -11.74
N SER A 283 -15.33 -27.22 -10.61
CA SER A 283 -15.56 -25.93 -9.95
C SER A 283 -14.26 -25.29 -9.47
N ALA A 284 -13.27 -26.10 -9.08
CA ALA A 284 -11.93 -25.62 -8.73
C ALA A 284 -11.24 -24.93 -9.92
N ILE A 285 -11.24 -25.55 -11.11
CA ILE A 285 -10.67 -24.96 -12.33
C ILE A 285 -11.36 -23.63 -12.62
N ASP A 286 -12.69 -23.59 -12.65
CA ASP A 286 -13.44 -22.37 -12.94
C ASP A 286 -13.06 -21.23 -11.96
N ALA A 287 -13.01 -21.53 -10.66
CA ALA A 287 -12.66 -20.53 -9.64
C ALA A 287 -11.21 -20.05 -9.76
N PHE A 288 -10.25 -20.94 -10.01
CA PHE A 288 -8.86 -20.52 -10.21
C PHE A 288 -8.67 -19.74 -11.52
N GLU A 289 -9.39 -20.10 -12.59
CA GLU A 289 -9.42 -19.34 -13.86
C GLU A 289 -9.96 -17.92 -13.65
N GLN A 290 -11.00 -17.75 -12.83
CA GLN A 290 -11.47 -16.42 -12.44
C GLN A 290 -10.41 -15.66 -11.63
N SER A 291 -9.73 -16.33 -10.69
CA SER A 291 -8.66 -15.71 -9.89
C SER A 291 -7.53 -15.16 -10.76
N VAL A 292 -6.97 -15.99 -11.66
CA VAL A 292 -5.90 -15.55 -12.59
C VAL A 292 -6.42 -14.56 -13.66
N GLY A 293 -7.71 -14.60 -13.97
CA GLY A 293 -8.35 -13.64 -14.87
C GLY A 293 -8.51 -12.24 -14.25
N VAL A 294 -8.64 -12.16 -12.92
CA VAL A 294 -8.66 -10.89 -12.17
C VAL A 294 -7.23 -10.38 -11.98
N ASP A 295 -6.33 -11.23 -11.49
CA ASP A 295 -4.91 -10.92 -11.30
C ASP A 295 -4.05 -12.17 -11.54
N PRO A 296 -3.33 -12.26 -12.66
CA PRO A 296 -2.49 -13.42 -12.98
C PRO A 296 -1.22 -13.49 -12.13
N THR A 297 -0.97 -12.49 -11.28
CA THR A 297 0.26 -12.30 -10.51
C THR A 297 0.02 -12.51 -9.02
N PHE A 298 -1.24 -12.75 -8.65
CA PHE A 298 -1.66 -13.00 -7.29
C PHE A 298 -0.96 -14.25 -6.71
N VAL A 299 -0.20 -14.01 -5.65
CA VAL A 299 0.39 -15.05 -4.80
C VAL A 299 -0.20 -14.93 -3.40
N SER A 300 -0.62 -16.07 -2.85
CA SER A 300 -1.06 -16.16 -1.47
C SER A 300 0.14 -16.13 -0.54
N ILE A 301 0.00 -15.34 0.53
CA ILE A 301 1.03 -15.21 1.58
C ILE A 301 0.95 -16.40 2.55
N ASN A 302 -0.20 -17.09 2.64
CA ASN A 302 -0.39 -18.23 3.54
C ASN A 302 -1.19 -19.39 2.88
N PRO A 303 -0.53 -20.49 2.46
CA PRO A 303 0.92 -20.73 2.53
C PRO A 303 1.70 -19.86 1.52
N ALA A 304 2.87 -19.35 1.92
CA ALA A 304 3.69 -18.48 1.08
C ALA A 304 4.10 -19.16 -0.23
N GLY A 305 4.11 -18.38 -1.32
CA GLY A 305 4.50 -18.86 -2.65
C GLY A 305 3.43 -19.68 -3.39
N THR A 306 2.24 -19.83 -2.81
CA THR A 306 1.14 -20.55 -3.49
C THR A 306 0.33 -19.62 -4.38
N SER A 307 0.05 -20.04 -5.62
CA SER A 307 -0.69 -19.22 -6.59
C SER A 307 -1.84 -20.01 -7.23
N ALA A 308 -2.80 -19.27 -7.82
CA ALA A 308 -3.88 -19.89 -8.57
C ALA A 308 -3.37 -20.70 -9.78
N TRP A 309 -2.25 -20.29 -10.41
CA TRP A 309 -1.58 -21.09 -11.45
C TRP A 309 -1.12 -22.45 -10.94
N GLY A 310 -0.54 -22.49 -9.74
CA GLY A 310 -0.04 -23.74 -9.15
C GLY A 310 -1.17 -24.71 -8.90
N TYR A 311 -2.25 -24.22 -8.30
CA TYR A 311 -3.44 -25.04 -8.08
C TYR A 311 -4.17 -25.42 -9.37
N LEU A 312 -4.21 -24.59 -10.41
CA LEU A 312 -4.70 -25.01 -11.74
C LEU A 312 -3.92 -26.20 -12.25
N GLY A 313 -2.59 -26.09 -12.26
CA GLY A 313 -1.70 -27.17 -12.70
C GLY A 313 -1.88 -28.46 -11.91
N MET A 314 -1.94 -28.35 -10.57
CA MET A 314 -2.23 -29.49 -9.70
C MET A 314 -3.63 -30.07 -9.93
N THR A 315 -4.65 -29.24 -10.15
CA THR A 315 -6.02 -29.69 -10.42
C THR A 315 -6.09 -30.47 -11.72
N TYR A 316 -5.44 -29.99 -12.79
CA TYR A 316 -5.34 -30.70 -14.06
C TYR A 316 -4.56 -32.02 -13.91
N TYR A 317 -3.47 -32.04 -13.16
CA TYR A 317 -2.74 -33.26 -12.83
C TYR A 317 -3.62 -34.30 -12.11
N ARG A 318 -4.40 -33.88 -11.10
CA ARG A 318 -5.33 -34.76 -10.37
C ARG A 318 -6.42 -35.33 -11.28
N ARG A 319 -6.80 -34.60 -12.32
CA ARG A 319 -7.70 -35.06 -13.38
C ARG A 319 -7.01 -35.87 -14.50
N GLN A 320 -5.71 -36.14 -14.38
CA GLN A 320 -4.88 -36.83 -15.38
C GLN A 320 -4.80 -36.12 -16.74
N ASN A 321 -5.10 -34.81 -16.77
CA ASN A 321 -4.83 -33.96 -17.92
C ASN A 321 -3.43 -33.37 -17.77
N TYR A 322 -2.43 -34.16 -18.11
CA TYR A 322 -1.02 -33.80 -17.92
C TYR A 322 -0.59 -32.68 -18.87
N GLU A 323 -1.17 -32.59 -20.06
CA GLU A 323 -0.93 -31.54 -21.05
C GLU A 323 -1.26 -30.14 -20.49
N SER A 324 -2.40 -30.00 -19.82
CA SER A 324 -2.75 -28.74 -19.16
C SER A 324 -1.91 -28.51 -17.89
N ALA A 325 -1.55 -29.57 -17.15
CA ALA A 325 -0.69 -29.43 -15.98
C ALA A 325 0.69 -28.84 -16.31
N ILE A 326 1.33 -29.32 -17.39
CA ILE A 326 2.62 -28.80 -17.86
C ILE A 326 2.51 -27.39 -18.47
N GLU A 327 1.32 -26.90 -18.79
CA GLU A 327 1.11 -25.52 -19.21
C GLU A 327 1.13 -24.55 -18.00
N PHE A 328 0.49 -24.92 -16.89
CA PHE A 328 0.25 -24.01 -15.77
C PHE A 328 1.30 -24.09 -14.65
N LEU A 329 1.86 -25.27 -14.37
CA LEU A 329 2.87 -25.41 -13.32
C LEU A 329 4.14 -24.59 -13.57
N PRO A 330 4.68 -24.49 -14.80
CA PRO A 330 5.80 -23.60 -15.06
C PRO A 330 5.49 -22.13 -14.78
N LYS A 331 4.27 -21.67 -15.06
CA LYS A 331 3.84 -20.29 -14.72
C LYS A 331 3.83 -20.06 -13.21
N ALA A 332 3.41 -21.07 -12.45
CA ALA A 332 3.40 -21.01 -10.99
C ALA A 332 4.80 -21.02 -10.39
N ILE A 333 5.69 -21.87 -10.93
CA ILE A 333 7.10 -21.93 -10.53
C ILE A 333 7.77 -20.61 -10.87
N ASP A 334 7.61 -20.11 -12.10
CA ASP A 334 8.14 -18.79 -12.49
C ASP A 334 7.63 -17.68 -11.58
N LEU A 335 6.32 -17.59 -11.35
CA LEU A 335 5.73 -16.59 -10.45
C LEU A 335 6.25 -16.67 -9.01
N ALA A 336 6.46 -17.88 -8.48
CA ALA A 336 6.98 -18.05 -7.12
C ALA A 336 8.51 -17.87 -7.05
N GLU A 337 9.23 -18.23 -8.10
CA GLU A 337 10.68 -18.07 -8.26
C GLU A 337 11.08 -16.67 -8.74
N ASN A 338 10.11 -15.82 -9.09
CA ASN A 338 10.36 -14.49 -9.63
C ASN A 338 10.98 -13.58 -8.55
N LYS A 339 12.32 -13.63 -8.61
CA LYS A 339 13.34 -12.58 -8.53
C LYS A 339 13.35 -11.76 -7.25
N LEU A 340 14.47 -11.84 -6.52
CA LEU A 340 14.78 -10.99 -5.35
C LEU A 340 14.41 -9.52 -5.56
N LEU A 341 14.52 -9.02 -6.79
CA LEU A 341 14.10 -7.70 -7.24
C LEU A 341 12.65 -7.34 -6.88
N ASP A 342 11.70 -8.27 -6.95
CA ASP A 342 10.28 -8.05 -6.62
C ASP A 342 10.08 -7.76 -5.13
N ARG A 343 11.05 -8.13 -4.30
CA ARG A 343 11.07 -7.88 -2.86
C ARG A 343 11.88 -6.64 -2.51
N VAL A 344 12.63 -6.06 -3.44
CA VAL A 344 13.40 -4.82 -3.19
C VAL A 344 12.40 -3.68 -2.95
N ARG A 345 12.59 -2.98 -1.84
CA ARG A 345 11.81 -1.81 -1.44
C ARG A 345 12.64 -0.55 -1.43
N GLU A 346 13.90 -0.68 -1.03
CA GLU A 346 14.82 0.43 -1.07
C GLU A 346 16.23 0.02 -1.44
N VAL A 347 16.99 1.01 -1.89
CA VAL A 347 18.44 0.95 -2.05
C VAL A 347 19.08 2.03 -1.17
N GLN A 348 20.12 1.65 -0.45
CA GLN A 348 20.93 2.54 0.37
C GLN A 348 22.37 2.52 -0.11
N ILE A 349 22.99 3.69 -0.18
CA ILE A 349 24.45 3.82 -0.32
C ILE A 349 24.97 4.22 1.05
N LEU A 350 25.88 3.45 1.60
CA LEU A 350 26.43 3.66 2.94
C LEU A 350 27.91 4.04 2.85
N THR A 351 28.32 4.94 3.74
CA THR A 351 29.73 5.24 3.99
C THR A 351 30.14 4.74 5.35
N GLU A 352 31.37 4.27 5.46
CA GLU A 352 31.99 4.01 6.76
C GLU A 352 32.36 5.34 7.42
N ILE A 353 31.96 5.49 8.68
CA ILE A 353 32.40 6.54 9.59
C ILE A 353 33.10 5.92 10.79
N GLN A 354 34.02 6.67 11.40
CA GLN A 354 34.65 6.27 12.65
C GLN A 354 33.85 6.84 13.82
N THR A 355 33.34 5.98 14.69
CA THR A 355 32.64 6.38 15.92
C THR A 355 33.45 5.95 17.14
N LEU A 356 33.05 6.41 18.33
CA LEU A 356 33.71 6.02 19.60
C LEU A 356 33.64 4.51 19.88
N THR A 357 32.64 3.81 19.33
CA THR A 357 32.44 2.36 19.50
C THR A 357 33.05 1.54 18.35
N GLY A 358 33.68 2.19 17.37
CA GLY A 358 34.31 1.57 16.20
C GLY A 358 33.77 2.10 14.87
N PRO A 359 34.24 1.53 13.74
CA PRO A 359 33.72 1.87 12.42
C PRO A 359 32.25 1.46 12.30
N GLN A 360 31.41 2.34 11.79
CA GLN A 360 30.00 2.10 11.53
C GLN A 360 29.64 2.54 10.11
N TYR A 361 28.77 1.78 9.43
CA TYR A 361 28.23 2.17 8.13
C TYR A 361 26.95 2.98 8.34
N VAL A 362 26.90 4.16 7.72
CA VAL A 362 25.72 5.05 7.78
C VAL A 362 25.24 5.37 6.36
N PRO A 363 23.92 5.37 6.11
CA PRO A 363 23.37 5.65 4.79
C PRO A 363 23.57 7.12 4.44
N VAL A 364 24.13 7.40 3.26
CA VAL A 364 24.36 8.75 2.69
C VAL A 364 23.39 9.07 1.56
N LEU A 365 22.89 8.05 0.86
CA LEU A 365 21.85 8.17 -0.15
C LEU A 365 20.81 7.07 0.08
N ARG A 366 19.52 7.39 -0.11
CA ARG A 366 18.42 6.42 -0.13
C ARG A 366 17.53 6.61 -1.34
N GLY A 367 17.06 5.53 -1.93
CA GLY A 367 16.00 5.54 -2.94
C GLY A 367 14.98 4.46 -2.62
N ARG A 368 13.68 4.80 -2.69
CA ARG A 368 12.59 3.85 -2.47
C ARG A 368 11.93 3.57 -3.80
N PHE A 369 11.85 2.29 -4.16
CA PHE A 369 11.19 1.88 -5.38
C PHE A 369 9.68 2.04 -5.22
N THR A 370 9.05 2.67 -6.21
CA THR A 370 7.59 2.66 -6.31
C THR A 370 7.11 1.27 -6.71
N LYS A 371 5.85 0.99 -6.43
CA LYS A 371 5.16 -0.27 -6.77
C LYS A 371 5.51 -0.75 -8.18
N ILE A 372 5.78 -2.05 -8.29
CA ILE A 372 5.87 -2.76 -9.57
C ILE A 372 4.44 -2.96 -10.06
N ASP A 373 3.90 -2.02 -10.83
CA ASP A 373 2.77 -2.36 -11.69
C ASP A 373 3.33 -3.24 -12.81
N GLN A 374 2.98 -4.53 -12.80
CA GLN A 374 3.47 -5.49 -13.80
C GLN A 374 3.10 -5.12 -15.26
N ALA A 375 2.28 -4.09 -15.44
CA ALA A 375 1.96 -3.49 -16.72
C ALA A 375 3.05 -2.51 -17.26
N ASP A 376 3.94 -1.99 -16.41
CA ASP A 376 4.87 -0.89 -16.74
C ASP A 376 6.27 -1.33 -17.21
N GLY A 377 6.42 -2.64 -17.50
CA GLY A 377 7.59 -3.18 -18.18
C GLY A 377 8.59 -3.85 -17.25
N ALA A 378 9.60 -4.48 -17.86
CA ALA A 378 10.61 -5.28 -17.16
C ALA A 378 11.60 -4.45 -16.33
N VAL A 379 11.36 -3.14 -16.12
CA VAL A 379 12.32 -2.24 -15.50
C VAL A 379 11.64 -1.21 -14.61
N ILE A 380 12.08 -1.05 -13.36
CA ILE A 380 11.66 0.02 -12.46
C ILE A 380 12.87 0.87 -12.02
N SER A 381 12.64 2.12 -11.63
CA SER A 381 13.72 3.00 -11.17
C SER A 381 13.31 3.89 -10.01
N THR A 382 14.27 4.23 -9.17
CA THR A 382 14.13 5.25 -8.12
C THR A 382 15.24 6.28 -8.23
N GLN A 383 14.90 7.53 -7.91
CA GLN A 383 15.90 8.55 -7.62
C GLN A 383 16.51 8.27 -6.24
N LEU A 384 17.82 8.47 -6.11
CA LEU A 384 18.50 8.47 -4.82
C LEU A 384 18.56 9.89 -4.27
N GLN A 385 18.12 10.05 -3.04
CA GLN A 385 18.11 11.31 -2.31
C GLN A 385 19.15 11.31 -1.20
N PRO A 386 19.87 12.43 -0.98
CA PRO A 386 20.77 12.57 0.16
C PRO A 386 20.06 12.39 1.50
N VAL A 387 20.74 11.68 2.41
CA VAL A 387 20.34 11.56 3.81
C VAL A 387 20.81 12.79 4.57
N SER A 388 19.99 13.29 5.48
CA SER A 388 20.36 14.38 6.40
C SER A 388 20.59 13.83 7.80
N TYR A 389 21.53 14.43 8.54
CA TYR A 389 21.96 13.91 9.84
C TYR A 389 21.75 14.92 10.98
N GLN A 390 21.47 14.39 12.17
CA GLN A 390 21.40 15.15 13.42
C GLN A 390 22.26 14.49 14.51
N SER A 391 22.85 15.30 15.41
CA SER A 391 23.55 14.75 16.59
C SER A 391 22.58 14.51 17.73
N ASN A 392 22.94 13.56 18.59
CA ASN A 392 22.23 13.30 19.84
C ASN A 392 23.05 13.74 21.08
N LEU A 393 23.84 14.81 20.95
CA LEU A 393 24.76 15.23 22.01
C LEU A 393 24.05 15.73 23.28
N GLU A 394 22.74 15.96 23.23
CA GLU A 394 21.93 16.48 24.34
C GLU A 394 21.37 15.40 25.28
N GLU A 395 21.27 14.13 24.87
CA GLU A 395 20.76 13.06 25.76
C GLU A 395 21.79 12.53 26.78
N ASN A 396 23.08 12.82 26.60
CA ASN A 396 24.15 12.33 27.48
C ASN A 396 24.49 13.25 28.67
N SER A 397 23.85 14.42 28.81
CA SER A 397 24.14 15.31 29.94
C SER A 397 23.44 14.93 31.25
N LEU A 398 22.50 13.98 31.23
CA LEU A 398 21.79 13.52 32.44
C LEU A 398 22.46 12.32 33.14
N LEU A 399 23.54 11.75 32.59
CA LEU A 399 24.20 10.56 33.15
C LEU A 399 25.67 10.77 33.57
N SER A 400 26.17 12.02 33.63
CA SER A 400 27.58 12.25 33.98
C SER A 400 27.89 13.45 34.88
N GLU A 401 26.97 13.87 35.75
CA GLU A 401 27.34 14.71 36.90
C GLU A 401 27.32 13.90 38.20
N GLY A 402 28.24 12.95 38.27
CA GLY A 402 28.79 12.48 39.54
C GLY A 402 29.87 13.45 40.00
N GLU A 403 29.51 14.70 40.32
CA GLU A 403 30.40 15.64 41.01
C GLU A 403 30.02 15.72 42.50
N GLY A 404 31.05 15.56 43.33
CA GLY A 404 31.07 15.51 44.79
C GLY A 404 29.89 16.11 45.55
N LEU A 405 29.12 15.22 46.19
CA LEU A 405 28.30 15.57 47.36
C LEU A 405 29.23 16.02 48.49
N THR A 406 29.34 17.32 48.70
CA THR A 406 29.60 17.88 50.02
C THR A 406 28.24 18.11 50.69
N ASP A 407 28.10 17.57 51.91
CA ASP A 407 26.97 17.83 52.78
C ASP A 407 26.76 19.34 52.97
N GLU A 408 25.49 19.76 52.99
CA GLU A 408 24.98 21.13 53.19
C GLU A 408 24.94 22.03 51.93
N ASP A 409 23.89 21.89 51.12
CA ASP A 409 22.92 22.99 50.93
C ASP A 409 21.75 22.61 50.00
N GLN A 410 20.55 22.70 50.58
CA GLN A 410 19.28 23.19 50.02
C GLN A 410 18.72 22.60 48.72
N ALA A 411 17.54 21.99 48.90
CA ALA A 411 16.52 21.72 47.90
C ALA A 411 16.34 22.86 46.89
N ILE A 412 16.67 22.58 45.64
CA ILE A 412 16.13 23.28 44.49
C ILE A 412 14.82 22.55 44.14
N PRO A 413 13.66 23.24 44.06
CA PRO A 413 12.45 22.60 43.58
C PRO A 413 12.69 22.22 42.12
N SER A 414 12.46 20.95 41.78
CA SER A 414 12.30 20.52 40.39
C SER A 414 11.23 21.41 39.76
N GLU A 415 11.64 22.28 38.85
CA GLU A 415 10.72 22.95 37.92
C GLU A 415 9.89 21.86 37.24
N ASP A 416 8.57 22.03 37.32
CA ASP A 416 7.58 21.22 36.63
C ASP A 416 7.90 21.23 35.12
N ILE A 417 8.53 20.17 34.62
CA ILE A 417 8.56 19.88 33.18
C ILE A 417 7.14 19.41 32.84
N GLU A 418 6.46 20.15 31.97
CA GLU A 418 5.10 19.81 31.55
C GLU A 418 5.09 18.43 30.84
N PRO A 419 4.10 17.54 31.10
CA PRO A 419 4.02 16.21 30.50
C PRO A 419 3.98 16.19 28.96
N GLU A 420 3.73 17.33 28.31
CA GLU A 420 3.70 17.48 26.84
C GLU A 420 5.09 17.42 26.19
N GLU A 421 6.19 17.69 26.93
CA GLU A 421 7.55 17.71 26.36
C GLU A 421 8.22 16.31 26.31
N GLU A 422 7.82 15.39 27.18
CA GLU A 422 8.32 14.00 27.26
C GLU A 422 7.50 13.04 26.37
N GLN A 423 6.24 13.40 26.05
CA GLN A 423 5.31 12.60 25.26
C GLN A 423 5.69 12.38 23.79
N LEU A 424 6.72 13.03 23.24
CA LEU A 424 6.92 13.03 21.79
C LEU A 424 8.34 12.70 21.28
N ALA A 425 9.15 12.00 22.09
CA ALA A 425 10.38 11.40 21.59
C ALA A 425 10.11 10.38 20.46
N CYS A 426 9.09 9.52 20.63
CA CYS A 426 8.70 8.54 19.62
C CYS A 426 8.20 9.19 18.33
N VAL A 427 7.33 10.21 18.43
CA VAL A 427 6.85 10.93 17.24
C VAL A 427 7.99 11.65 16.53
N SER A 428 8.88 12.29 17.28
CA SER A 428 10.05 12.94 16.71
C SER A 428 10.95 11.93 15.98
N ALA A 429 11.10 10.70 16.50
CA ALA A 429 11.80 9.62 15.80
C ALA A 429 11.08 9.21 14.50
N ILE A 430 9.76 9.04 14.54
CA ILE A 430 8.93 8.68 13.37
C ILE A 430 8.99 9.75 12.28
N VAL A 431 8.76 11.02 12.63
CA VAL A 431 8.82 12.15 11.69
C VAL A 431 10.19 12.25 11.04
N ARG A 432 11.27 12.08 11.82
CA ARG A 432 12.64 12.04 11.29
C ARG A 432 12.84 10.88 10.31
N SER A 433 12.36 9.69 10.65
CA SER A 433 12.43 8.52 9.76
C SER A 433 11.74 8.79 8.41
N ILE A 434 10.53 9.34 8.44
CA ILE A 434 9.77 9.72 7.23
C ILE A 434 10.52 10.79 6.41
N GLN A 435 11.14 11.77 7.07
CA GLN A 435 11.92 12.83 6.44
C GLN A 435 13.33 12.41 6.01
N ASN A 436 13.67 11.12 6.08
CA ASN A 436 14.99 10.58 5.76
C ASN A 436 16.12 11.24 6.58
N GLN A 437 15.85 11.50 7.86
CA GLN A 437 16.80 12.02 8.84
C GLN A 437 17.35 10.90 9.72
N VAL A 438 18.67 10.85 9.88
CA VAL A 438 19.37 9.82 10.65
C VAL A 438 20.12 10.45 11.84
N ILE A 439 19.95 9.85 13.02
CA ILE A 439 20.71 10.22 14.22
C ILE A 439 21.96 9.36 14.28
N ILE A 440 23.11 9.99 14.49
CA ILE A 440 24.37 9.28 14.73
C ILE A 440 24.87 9.67 16.12
N PRO A 441 24.66 8.83 17.15
CA PRO A 441 25.11 9.13 18.50
C PRO A 441 26.62 9.33 18.59
N GLY A 442 27.05 10.33 19.35
CA GLY A 442 28.47 10.55 19.65
C GLY A 442 29.33 11.18 18.54
N LEU A 443 28.74 11.59 17.42
CA LEU A 443 29.43 12.38 16.39
C LEU A 443 29.31 13.89 16.64
N GLN A 444 30.35 14.66 16.30
CA GLN A 444 30.27 16.12 16.43
C GLN A 444 29.37 16.72 15.35
N ASN A 445 28.62 17.78 15.71
CA ASN A 445 27.77 18.53 14.76
C ASN A 445 28.52 18.96 13.50
N THR A 446 29.79 19.35 13.62
CA THR A 446 30.66 19.74 12.50
C THR A 446 30.91 18.58 11.53
N GLU A 447 31.09 17.36 12.03
CA GLU A 447 31.30 16.16 11.23
C GLU A 447 30.02 15.76 10.49
N LEU A 448 28.87 15.83 11.15
CA LEU A 448 27.55 15.55 10.57
C LEU A 448 27.15 16.57 9.50
N LEU A 449 27.39 17.86 9.76
CA LEU A 449 27.23 18.93 8.77
C LEU A 449 28.15 18.71 7.57
N THR A 450 29.40 18.32 7.81
CA THR A 450 30.34 18.00 6.74
C THR A 450 29.83 16.83 5.90
N LEU A 451 29.33 15.77 6.54
CA LEU A 451 28.78 14.60 5.86
C LEU A 451 27.54 14.96 5.04
N THR A 452 26.57 15.67 5.62
CA THR A 452 25.35 16.15 4.95
C THR A 452 25.70 16.99 3.72
N ASN A 453 26.59 17.97 3.89
CA ASN A 453 26.95 18.90 2.81
C ASN A 453 27.74 18.21 1.69
N SER A 454 28.53 17.18 2.00
CA SER A 454 29.35 16.46 1.01
C SER A 454 28.50 15.78 -0.06
N PHE A 455 27.30 15.30 0.27
CA PHE A 455 26.41 14.60 -0.66
C PHE A 455 25.24 15.46 -1.16
N SER A 456 25.12 16.71 -0.71
CA SER A 456 24.01 17.61 -1.08
C SER A 456 23.84 17.85 -2.59
N GLY A 457 24.94 17.79 -3.35
CA GLY A 457 24.94 17.90 -4.82
C GLY A 457 24.91 16.57 -5.55
N THR A 458 25.03 15.45 -4.85
CA THR A 458 25.06 14.12 -5.44
C THR A 458 23.68 13.78 -6.01
N THR A 459 23.65 13.31 -7.25
CA THR A 459 22.42 12.84 -7.90
C THR A 459 22.60 11.39 -8.33
N GLY A 460 21.51 10.63 -8.32
CA GLY A 460 21.60 9.20 -8.56
C GLY A 460 20.29 8.57 -8.99
N ILE A 461 20.41 7.54 -9.83
CA ILE A 461 19.31 6.67 -10.22
C ILE A 461 19.74 5.22 -9.99
N ALA A 462 18.88 4.45 -9.33
CA ALA A 462 18.97 3.00 -9.33
C ALA A 462 17.83 2.44 -10.17
N THR A 463 18.16 1.53 -11.07
CA THR A 463 17.24 0.93 -12.03
C THR A 463 17.32 -0.59 -11.87
N LEU A 464 16.21 -1.24 -11.53
CA LEU A 464 16.10 -2.69 -11.46
C LEU A 464 15.57 -3.20 -12.79
N ASP A 465 16.26 -4.18 -13.38
CA ASP A 465 15.85 -4.89 -14.59
C ASP A 465 15.48 -6.33 -14.23
N PHE A 466 14.18 -6.61 -14.29
CA PHE A 466 13.60 -7.91 -14.01
C PHE A 466 13.83 -8.91 -15.14
N ALA A 467 14.29 -8.53 -16.34
CA ALA A 467 14.58 -9.50 -17.38
C ALA A 467 15.90 -10.22 -17.10
N ASP A 468 16.93 -9.47 -16.71
CA ASP A 468 18.29 -9.97 -16.52
C ASP A 468 18.73 -10.13 -15.05
N ASN A 469 17.85 -9.85 -14.09
CA ASN A 469 18.13 -9.92 -12.64
C ASN A 469 19.25 -8.97 -12.22
N SER A 470 19.21 -7.74 -12.71
CA SER A 470 20.26 -6.78 -12.40
C SER A 470 19.74 -5.46 -11.84
N MET A 471 20.58 -4.77 -11.08
CA MET A 471 20.41 -3.37 -10.76
C MET A 471 21.52 -2.57 -11.42
N THR A 472 21.14 -1.58 -12.23
CA THR A 472 22.06 -0.55 -12.70
C THR A 472 22.03 0.63 -11.74
N LEU A 473 23.20 0.99 -11.20
CA LEU A 473 23.38 2.15 -10.32
C LEU A 473 24.20 3.21 -11.05
N VAL A 474 23.62 4.39 -11.26
CA VAL A 474 24.29 5.54 -11.87
C VAL A 474 24.24 6.73 -10.92
N LEU A 475 25.40 7.15 -10.42
CA LEU A 475 25.56 8.29 -9.51
C LEU A 475 26.52 9.31 -10.12
N ASN A 476 26.22 10.60 -9.92
CA ASN A 476 27.05 11.73 -10.34
C ASN A 476 27.38 12.62 -9.14
N ASP A 477 28.52 13.31 -9.21
CA ASP A 477 29.01 14.22 -8.16
C ASP A 477 29.14 13.52 -6.80
N VAL A 478 29.67 12.29 -6.82
CA VAL A 478 29.92 11.48 -5.62
C VAL A 478 31.31 11.81 -5.05
N PRO A 479 31.42 12.26 -3.79
CA PRO A 479 32.70 12.49 -3.14
C PRO A 479 33.60 11.25 -3.16
N GLN A 480 34.91 11.44 -3.14
CA GLN A 480 35.83 10.32 -2.95
C GLN A 480 35.74 9.81 -1.50
N PRO A 481 35.62 8.49 -1.26
CA PRO A 481 35.51 7.95 0.07
C PRO A 481 36.77 8.21 0.90
N LYS A 482 36.61 8.54 2.19
CA LYS A 482 37.73 8.84 3.09
C LYS A 482 38.44 7.60 3.63
N ALA A 483 37.72 6.48 3.78
CA ALA A 483 38.23 5.26 4.42
C ALA A 483 37.99 4.02 3.53
N ALA A 484 36.75 3.53 3.48
CA ALA A 484 36.36 2.35 2.71
C ALA A 484 35.51 2.75 1.48
N PRO A 485 35.50 1.92 0.42
CA PRO A 485 34.47 2.00 -0.62
C PRO A 485 33.05 2.16 -0.05
N TYR A 486 32.16 2.79 -0.81
CA TYR A 486 30.76 2.87 -0.42
C TYR A 486 30.12 1.49 -0.50
N GLN A 487 29.36 1.12 0.52
CA GLN A 487 28.61 -0.14 0.53
C GLN A 487 27.24 0.09 -0.08
N VAL A 488 26.79 -0.81 -0.94
CA VAL A 488 25.43 -0.80 -1.50
C VAL A 488 24.62 -1.82 -0.73
N ASN A 489 23.55 -1.38 -0.09
CA ASN A 489 22.58 -2.27 0.55
C ASN A 489 21.22 -2.14 -0.12
N VAL A 490 20.48 -3.25 -0.14
CA VAL A 490 19.08 -3.29 -0.56
C VAL A 490 18.22 -3.70 0.62
N GLY A 491 17.16 -2.94 0.87
CA GLY A 491 16.09 -3.32 1.77
C GLY A 491 15.10 -4.20 1.02
N LEU A 492 14.82 -5.37 1.57
CA LEU A 492 13.97 -6.41 1.02
C LEU A 492 12.80 -6.69 1.96
N TRP A 493 11.61 -6.83 1.39
CA TRP A 493 10.44 -7.31 2.10
C TRP A 493 10.60 -8.80 2.48
N PRO A 494 10.32 -9.25 3.71
CA PRO A 494 10.06 -8.46 4.91
C PRO A 494 11.36 -8.20 5.70
N ASP A 495 11.55 -6.95 6.16
CA ASP A 495 12.58 -6.49 7.10
C ASP A 495 14.02 -7.05 6.93
N ARG A 496 14.40 -7.42 5.71
CA ARG A 496 15.72 -7.99 5.41
C ARG A 496 16.55 -6.94 4.70
N THR A 497 17.77 -6.68 5.17
CA THR A 497 18.74 -5.87 4.43
C THR A 497 19.85 -6.76 3.91
N GLU A 498 20.12 -6.70 2.61
CA GLU A 498 21.21 -7.44 1.98
C GLU A 498 22.28 -6.51 1.46
N SER A 499 23.55 -6.88 1.68
CA SER A 499 24.67 -6.14 1.12
C SER A 499 25.00 -6.65 -0.27
N MET A 500 24.92 -5.74 -1.24
CA MET A 500 25.20 -6.02 -2.65
C MET A 500 26.67 -5.80 -3.03
N GLY A 501 27.52 -5.49 -2.05
CA GLY A 501 28.95 -5.24 -2.25
C GLY A 501 29.32 -3.76 -2.19
N PHE A 502 30.43 -3.42 -2.85
CA PHE A 502 31.12 -2.16 -2.68
C PHE A 502 31.34 -1.43 -4.02
N VAL A 503 31.20 -0.10 -3.99
CA VAL A 503 31.38 0.78 -5.16
C VAL A 503 32.28 1.97 -4.82
N GLN A 504 33.01 2.47 -5.82
CA GLN A 504 33.84 3.68 -5.69
C GLN A 504 33.70 4.58 -6.92
N PRO A 505 33.72 5.91 -6.74
CA PRO A 505 33.65 6.84 -7.85
C PRO A 505 34.93 6.86 -8.68
N ASP A 506 34.78 7.02 -9.99
CA ASP A 506 35.88 7.20 -10.93
C ASP A 506 36.57 8.58 -10.75
N GLY A 507 37.58 8.84 -11.59
CA GLY A 507 38.31 10.11 -11.58
C GLY A 507 37.45 11.36 -11.88
N ASN A 508 36.21 11.17 -12.36
CA ASN A 508 35.23 12.21 -12.64
C ASN A 508 34.10 12.26 -11.60
N GLN A 509 34.27 11.61 -10.45
CA GLN A 509 33.26 11.56 -9.37
C GLN A 509 31.96 10.85 -9.78
N LYS A 510 32.05 9.85 -10.68
CA LYS A 510 30.89 9.08 -11.15
C LYS A 510 30.97 7.62 -10.73
N ILE A 511 29.81 7.04 -10.42
CA ILE A 511 29.63 5.59 -10.25
C ILE A 511 28.66 5.13 -11.34
N SER A 512 29.05 4.12 -12.10
CA SER A 512 28.18 3.43 -13.06
C SER A 512 28.50 1.95 -12.98
N THR A 513 27.66 1.19 -12.29
CA THR A 513 27.85 -0.25 -12.12
C THR A 513 26.57 -1.02 -12.34
N GLN A 514 26.70 -2.29 -12.71
CA GLN A 514 25.60 -3.25 -12.78
C GLN A 514 25.86 -4.33 -11.72
N ILE A 515 24.86 -4.57 -10.87
CA ILE A 515 24.88 -5.55 -9.79
C ILE A 515 23.96 -6.70 -10.21
N GLN A 516 24.45 -7.93 -10.17
CA GLN A 516 23.67 -9.12 -10.49
C GLN A 516 23.08 -9.74 -9.21
N PHE A 517 21.84 -10.23 -9.29
CA PHE A 517 21.15 -10.91 -8.20
C PHE A 517 21.14 -12.42 -8.43
N ASP A 518 21.88 -13.16 -7.60
CA ASP A 518 22.04 -14.62 -7.73
C ASP A 518 21.01 -15.44 -6.94
N GLU A 519 20.25 -14.83 -6.02
CA GLU A 519 19.26 -15.54 -5.18
C GLU A 519 17.89 -15.68 -5.88
N LYS A 520 17.36 -16.92 -5.89
CA LYS A 520 15.98 -17.23 -6.30
C LYS A 520 15.17 -17.62 -5.06
N LEU A 521 13.96 -17.08 -4.93
CA LEU A 521 12.98 -17.64 -4.02
C LEU A 521 12.56 -19.02 -4.54
N VAL A 522 12.12 -19.90 -3.65
CA VAL A 522 11.82 -21.30 -3.99
C VAL A 522 10.31 -21.48 -4.00
N ALA A 523 9.77 -22.00 -5.11
CA ALA A 523 8.35 -22.34 -5.19
C ALA A 523 8.00 -23.49 -4.24
N PRO A 524 6.71 -23.69 -3.90
CA PRO A 524 6.29 -24.90 -3.19
C PRO A 524 6.81 -26.16 -3.88
N ILE A 525 7.40 -27.07 -3.10
CA ILE A 525 8.02 -28.30 -3.61
C ILE A 525 7.03 -29.14 -4.46
N ASP A 526 5.75 -29.06 -4.10
CA ASP A 526 4.63 -29.70 -4.79
C ASP A 526 4.55 -29.36 -6.26
N TYR A 527 4.93 -28.14 -6.66
CA TYR A 527 4.89 -27.72 -8.05
C TYR A 527 5.95 -28.44 -8.88
N TYR A 528 7.17 -28.61 -8.34
CA TYR A 528 8.28 -29.27 -9.04
C TYR A 528 8.01 -30.75 -9.26
N TYR A 529 7.66 -31.51 -8.21
CA TYR A 529 7.43 -32.94 -8.40
C TYR A 529 6.16 -33.20 -9.21
N THR A 530 5.13 -32.37 -9.10
CA THR A 530 3.91 -32.53 -9.92
C THR A 530 4.21 -32.25 -11.39
N LEU A 531 5.05 -31.26 -11.70
CA LEU A 531 5.49 -30.97 -13.07
C LEU A 531 6.32 -32.12 -13.64
N GLY A 532 7.31 -32.58 -12.87
CA GLY A 532 8.13 -33.73 -13.23
C GLY A 532 7.32 -35.01 -13.44
N LEU A 533 6.35 -35.28 -12.57
CA LEU A 533 5.42 -36.40 -12.72
C LEU A 533 4.50 -36.24 -13.94
N SER A 534 4.05 -35.03 -14.26
CA SER A 534 3.22 -34.78 -15.44
C SER A 534 3.98 -35.15 -16.73
N TYR A 535 5.23 -34.69 -16.87
CA TYR A 535 6.09 -35.09 -17.99
C TYR A 535 6.36 -36.60 -18.01
N ALA A 536 6.65 -37.22 -16.86
CA ALA A 536 6.93 -38.65 -16.78
C ALA A 536 5.72 -39.50 -17.20
N ASN A 537 4.49 -39.11 -16.83
CA ASN A 537 3.28 -39.82 -17.26
C ASN A 537 2.95 -39.63 -18.75
N MET A 538 3.59 -38.67 -19.42
CA MET A 538 3.52 -38.47 -20.88
C MET A 538 4.71 -39.10 -21.62
N ASP A 539 5.52 -39.94 -20.95
CA ASP A 539 6.76 -40.53 -21.49
C ASP A 539 7.84 -39.50 -21.90
N MET A 540 7.77 -38.28 -21.39
CA MET A 540 8.71 -37.18 -21.66
C MET A 540 9.83 -37.13 -20.61
N CYS A 541 10.62 -38.20 -20.54
CA CYS A 541 11.57 -38.39 -19.44
C CYS A 541 12.77 -37.43 -19.43
N ASN A 542 13.16 -36.87 -20.58
CA ASN A 542 14.23 -35.88 -20.64
C ASN A 542 13.79 -34.56 -19.98
N GLU A 543 12.54 -34.19 -20.19
CA GLU A 543 11.87 -33.02 -19.63
C GLU A 543 11.52 -33.24 -18.15
N ALA A 544 11.12 -34.46 -17.76
CA ALA A 544 10.79 -34.80 -16.39
C ALA A 544 12.00 -34.75 -15.43
N ARG A 545 13.15 -35.26 -15.89
CA ARG A 545 14.38 -35.43 -15.09
C ARG A 545 14.78 -34.18 -14.27
N PRO A 546 14.95 -32.98 -14.86
CA PRO A 546 15.39 -31.81 -14.09
C PRO A 546 14.43 -31.46 -12.95
N TRP A 547 13.12 -31.50 -13.18
CA TRP A 547 12.11 -31.14 -12.16
C TRP A 547 12.03 -32.17 -11.03
N LEU A 548 12.15 -33.46 -11.35
CA LEU A 548 12.16 -34.52 -10.35
C LEU A 548 13.41 -34.45 -9.45
N LEU A 549 14.58 -34.19 -10.04
CA LEU A 549 15.83 -34.06 -9.28
C LEU A 549 15.84 -32.79 -8.43
N GLU A 550 15.34 -31.68 -8.96
CA GLU A 550 15.17 -30.43 -8.22
C GLU A 550 14.27 -30.62 -6.98
N ALA A 551 13.15 -31.33 -7.12
CA ALA A 551 12.30 -31.66 -5.99
C ALA A 551 13.03 -32.53 -4.94
N LEU A 552 13.87 -33.49 -5.36
CA LEU A 552 14.61 -34.38 -4.44
C LEU A 552 15.80 -33.70 -3.77
N ASP A 553 16.44 -32.73 -4.43
CA ASP A 553 17.48 -31.91 -3.84
C ASP A 553 16.92 -31.07 -2.67
N ARG A 554 15.69 -30.57 -2.84
CA ARG A 554 14.95 -29.79 -1.85
C ARG A 554 14.42 -30.61 -0.69
N ASP A 555 13.83 -31.77 -0.99
CA ASP A 555 13.40 -32.74 0.01
C ASP A 555 13.76 -34.17 -0.42
N SER A 556 14.80 -34.70 0.20
CA SER A 556 15.26 -36.07 -0.05
C SER A 556 14.47 -37.14 0.72
N SER A 557 13.41 -36.76 1.44
CA SER A 557 12.52 -37.66 2.16
C SER A 557 12.06 -38.83 1.29
N ALA A 558 12.00 -40.01 1.90
CA ALA A 558 11.48 -41.22 1.25
C ALA A 558 10.00 -41.09 0.83
N TYR A 559 9.27 -40.12 1.40
CA TYR A 559 7.88 -39.82 1.08
C TYR A 559 7.71 -38.84 -0.08
N ASN A 560 8.79 -38.24 -0.60
CA ASN A 560 8.71 -37.32 -1.73
C ASN A 560 8.21 -38.07 -2.99
N PRO A 561 7.08 -37.65 -3.60
CA PRO A 561 6.52 -38.29 -4.79
C PRO A 561 7.47 -38.31 -6.01
N ALA A 562 8.48 -37.43 -6.05
CA ALA A 562 9.47 -37.40 -7.12
C ALA A 562 10.21 -38.73 -7.29
N TRP A 563 10.40 -39.51 -6.22
CA TRP A 563 10.99 -40.86 -6.29
C TRP A 563 10.17 -41.84 -7.14
N TYR A 564 8.86 -41.63 -7.29
CA TYR A 564 8.05 -42.41 -8.22
C TYR A 564 8.36 -42.03 -9.67
N GLY A 565 8.45 -40.74 -9.97
CA GLY A 565 8.81 -40.24 -11.30
C GLY A 565 10.19 -40.72 -11.77
N THR A 566 11.19 -40.73 -10.87
CA THR A 566 12.53 -41.21 -11.22
C THR A 566 12.56 -42.69 -11.60
N ARG A 567 11.68 -43.50 -10.99
CA ARG A 567 11.49 -44.91 -11.35
C ARG A 567 10.79 -45.08 -12.69
N LEU A 568 9.75 -44.29 -12.96
CA LEU A 568 9.08 -44.28 -14.27
C LEU A 568 10.07 -43.99 -15.41
N CYS A 569 10.99 -43.04 -15.18
CA CYS A 569 11.97 -42.61 -16.16
C CYS A 569 13.34 -43.29 -16.09
N SER A 570 13.52 -44.31 -15.24
CA SER A 570 14.78 -45.06 -15.08
C SER A 570 16.01 -44.18 -14.85
N ILE A 571 15.89 -43.15 -14.01
CA ILE A 571 16.96 -42.17 -13.74
C ILE A 571 17.97 -42.78 -12.74
N SER A 572 19.20 -43.10 -13.20
CA SER A 572 20.21 -43.83 -12.40
C SER A 572 21.12 -42.98 -11.50
N ASP A 573 21.20 -41.67 -11.73
CA ASP A 573 22.17 -40.78 -11.07
C ASP A 573 21.63 -40.16 -9.76
N THR A 574 20.65 -40.80 -9.11
CA THR A 574 20.01 -40.27 -7.90
C THR A 574 20.84 -40.50 -6.63
N PRO A 575 20.81 -39.59 -5.63
CA PRO A 575 21.42 -39.83 -4.32
C PRO A 575 20.87 -41.13 -3.68
N PRO A 576 21.66 -41.86 -2.86
CA PRO A 576 21.19 -43.09 -2.26
C PRO A 576 20.00 -42.84 -1.32
N THR A 577 18.90 -43.57 -1.54
CA THR A 577 17.74 -43.63 -0.64
C THR A 577 18.14 -43.90 0.82
N PRO A 578 17.62 -43.19 1.82
CA PRO A 578 17.43 -43.77 3.13
C PRO A 578 16.26 -44.74 3.02
N ILE A 579 16.55 -46.04 2.94
CA ILE A 579 15.53 -47.07 3.10
C ILE A 579 14.99 -46.92 4.53
N PRO A 580 13.68 -46.69 4.76
CA PRO A 580 13.13 -46.79 6.10
C PRO A 580 13.24 -48.26 6.50
N THR A 581 14.19 -48.59 7.36
CA THR A 581 14.19 -49.88 8.04
C THR A 581 12.97 -49.89 8.95
N PHE A 582 11.88 -50.49 8.49
CA PHE A 582 10.83 -50.97 9.38
C PHE A 582 11.45 -52.04 10.28
N THR A 583 11.94 -51.65 11.43
CA THR A 583 12.09 -52.57 12.55
C THR A 583 10.70 -52.74 13.17
N PRO A 584 10.07 -53.91 13.08
CA PRO A 584 8.88 -54.17 13.89
C PRO A 584 9.31 -54.08 15.36
N GLU A 585 8.63 -53.26 16.15
CA GLU A 585 8.81 -53.27 17.60
C GLU A 585 8.55 -54.69 18.12
N PRO A 586 9.41 -55.23 19.00
CA PRO A 586 9.13 -56.50 19.65
C PRO A 586 7.97 -56.31 20.65
N GLU A 587 7.03 -57.25 20.60
CA GLU A 587 5.77 -57.35 21.38
C GLU A 587 5.90 -57.08 22.88
#